data_AF-A0A944DX36-F1
#
_entry.id   AF-A0A944DX36-F1
#
_cell.length_a   1.000
_cell.length_b   1.000
_cell.length_c   1.000
_cell.angle_alpha   90.00
_cell.angle_beta   90.00
_cell.angle_gamma   90.00
#
_symmetry.space_group_name_H-M   'P 1'
#
loop_
_entity.id
_entity.type
_entity.pdbx_description
1 polymer ?
#
loop_
_entity_poly.entity_id
_entity_poly.type
_entity_poly.pdbx_seq_one_letter_code
_entity_poly.pdbx_strand_id
1 'polypeptide(L)'
;MTAEDMEQWQREVTAQMIRMAAFMVAGTPVADPAVQAEVDAHYQGVCRFWTPCAAAYEGLGQTYVHDPQFRTNFDRITDGLAVYQRDAMAVYADARLS
;
A
#
# COMPACT_ATOMS: atom_id res chain seq x y z
N MET A 1 -7.12 20.38 -4.62
CA MET A 1 -7.49 19.24 -5.50
C MET A 1 -8.80 19.58 -6.17
N THR A 2 -8.77 19.63 -7.49
CA THR A 2 -9.97 19.67 -8.34
C THR A 2 -10.63 18.29 -8.35
N ALA A 3 -11.84 18.17 -8.92
CA ALA A 3 -12.49 16.87 -9.08
C ALA A 3 -11.67 15.92 -9.98
N GLU A 4 -11.05 16.46 -11.02
CA GLU A 4 -10.18 15.71 -11.94
C GLU A 4 -8.93 15.17 -11.23
N ASP A 5 -8.32 15.96 -10.34
CA ASP A 5 -7.17 15.51 -9.54
C ASP A 5 -7.55 14.34 -8.62
N MET A 6 -8.76 14.37 -8.04
CA MET A 6 -9.25 13.29 -7.18
C MET A 6 -9.49 11.99 -7.96
N GLU A 7 -10.12 12.09 -9.13
CA GLU A 7 -10.36 10.91 -9.99
C GLU A 7 -9.05 10.28 -10.47
N GLN A 8 -8.10 11.10 -10.91
CA GLN A 8 -6.78 10.64 -11.35
C GLN A 8 -6.07 9.88 -10.22
N TRP A 9 -6.09 10.45 -9.01
CA TRP A 9 -5.50 9.82 -7.84
C TRP A 9 -6.19 8.50 -7.47
N GLN A 10 -7.52 8.44 -7.50
CA GLN A 10 -8.26 7.20 -7.24
C GLN A 10 -7.90 6.08 -8.23
N ARG A 11 -7.72 6.42 -9.51
CA ARG A 11 -7.28 5.46 -10.53
C ARG A 11 -5.87 4.96 -10.24
N GLU A 12 -4.95 5.84 -9.85
CA GLU A 12 -3.58 5.47 -9.51
C GLU A 12 -3.51 4.52 -8.31
N VAL A 13 -4.25 4.83 -7.24
CA VAL A 13 -4.34 3.96 -6.05
C VAL A 13 -4.92 2.60 -6.41
N THR A 14 -6.00 2.57 -7.19
CA THR A 14 -6.62 1.31 -7.63
C THR A 14 -5.66 0.49 -8.49
N ALA A 15 -4.97 1.12 -9.42
CA ALA A 15 -3.99 0.44 -10.28
C ALA A 15 -2.81 -0.12 -9.48
N GLN A 16 -2.36 0.59 -8.44
CA GLN A 16 -1.31 0.14 -7.53
C GLN A 16 -1.76 -1.09 -6.73
N MET A 17 -2.98 -1.10 -6.20
CA MET A 17 -3.54 -2.28 -5.52
C MET A 17 -3.66 -3.50 -6.45
N ILE A 18 -4.04 -3.31 -7.72
CA ILE A 18 -4.10 -4.40 -8.71
C ILE A 18 -2.71 -4.98 -8.99
N ARG A 19 -1.67 -4.14 -9.10
CA ARG A 19 -0.29 -4.62 -9.29
C ARG A 19 0.21 -5.39 -8.07
N MET A 20 -0.08 -4.90 -6.86
CA MET A 20 0.23 -5.62 -5.61
C MET A 20 -0.48 -6.97 -5.55
N ALA A 21 -1.73 -7.04 -5.99
CA ALA A 21 -2.47 -8.30 -6.08
C ALA A 21 -1.83 -9.29 -7.06
N ALA A 22 -1.35 -8.81 -8.21
CA ALA A 22 -0.65 -9.66 -9.18
C ALA A 22 0.64 -10.26 -8.59
N PHE A 23 1.43 -9.47 -7.86
CA PHE A 23 2.62 -9.96 -7.14
C PHE A 23 2.26 -10.99 -6.07
N MET A 24 1.22 -10.73 -5.28
CA MET A 24 0.74 -11.66 -4.27
C MET A 24 0.33 -13.00 -4.88
N VAL A 25 -0.48 -12.98 -5.96
CA VAL A 25 -0.93 -14.20 -6.66
C VAL A 25 0.24 -14.95 -7.29
N ALA A 26 1.25 -14.25 -7.78
CA ALA A 26 2.48 -14.85 -8.31
C ALA A 26 3.40 -15.42 -7.21
N GLY A 27 3.08 -15.21 -5.93
CA GLY A 27 3.93 -15.62 -4.80
C GLY A 27 5.21 -14.80 -4.68
N THR A 28 5.25 -13.60 -5.25
CA THR A 28 6.41 -12.72 -5.16
C THR A 28 6.62 -12.29 -3.70
N PRO A 29 7.84 -12.44 -3.14
CA PRO A 29 8.11 -12.02 -1.77
C PRO A 29 7.87 -10.52 -1.56
N VAL A 30 7.37 -10.14 -0.39
CA VAL A 30 7.09 -8.72 -0.08
C VAL A 30 8.35 -7.84 -0.09
N ALA A 31 9.54 -8.43 0.13
CA ALA A 31 10.82 -7.76 0.07
C ALA A 31 11.42 -7.65 -1.34
N ASP A 32 10.74 -8.22 -2.35
CA ASP A 32 11.20 -8.14 -3.74
C ASP A 32 11.30 -6.67 -4.20
N PRO A 33 12.37 -6.29 -4.92
CA PRO A 33 12.55 -4.92 -5.40
C PRO A 33 11.35 -4.36 -6.19
N ALA A 34 10.65 -5.19 -6.96
CA ALA A 34 9.48 -4.77 -7.72
C ALA A 34 8.30 -4.42 -6.80
N VAL A 35 8.09 -5.22 -5.75
CA VAL A 35 7.06 -4.95 -4.74
C VAL A 35 7.43 -3.69 -3.94
N GLN A 36 8.69 -3.57 -3.53
CA GLN A 36 9.16 -2.41 -2.78
C GLN A 36 9.10 -1.10 -3.58
N ALA A 37 9.20 -1.15 -4.91
CA ALA A 37 8.97 0.02 -5.77
C ALA A 37 7.50 0.49 -5.75
N GLU A 38 6.53 -0.43 -5.72
CA GLU A 38 5.11 -0.08 -5.58
C GLU A 38 4.78 0.46 -4.18
N VAL A 39 5.47 -0.03 -3.15
CA VAL A 39 5.34 0.50 -1.78
C VAL A 39 5.97 1.89 -1.66
N ASP A 40 7.09 2.15 -2.33
CA ASP A 40 7.68 3.49 -2.43
C ASP A 40 6.70 4.48 -3.08
N ALA A 41 6.10 4.11 -4.21
CA ALA A 41 5.10 4.94 -4.88
C ALA A 41 3.90 5.25 -3.96
N HIS A 42 3.45 4.26 -3.19
CA HIS A 42 2.42 4.47 -2.17
C HIS A 42 2.89 5.41 -1.05
N TYR A 43 4.10 5.22 -0.51
CA TYR A 43 4.68 6.10 0.50
C TYR A 43 4.75 7.55 0.01
N GLN A 44 5.25 7.78 -1.22
CA GLN A 44 5.27 9.11 -1.84
C GLN A 44 3.87 9.70 -1.99
N GLY A 45 2.87 8.87 -2.31
CA GLY A 45 1.46 9.25 -2.35
C GLY A 45 0.94 9.72 -0.99
N VAL A 46 1.26 9.00 0.09
CA VAL A 46 0.92 9.38 1.47
C VAL A 46 1.62 10.69 1.87
N CYS A 47 2.90 10.85 1.52
CA CYS A 47 3.72 12.05 1.76
C CYS A 47 3.13 13.34 1.17
N ARG A 48 2.24 13.26 0.18
CA ARG A 48 1.53 14.43 -0.34
C ARG A 48 0.53 15.03 0.67
N PHE A 49 0.09 14.25 1.66
CA PHE A 49 -0.86 14.67 2.69
C PHE A 49 -0.18 14.88 4.04
N TRP A 50 0.65 13.92 4.47
CA TRP A 50 1.56 14.07 5.61
C TRP A 50 2.78 13.19 5.35
N THR A 51 3.95 13.49 5.93
CA THR A 51 5.14 12.61 5.89
C THR A 51 5.24 11.72 7.14
N PRO A 52 4.95 10.39 7.05
CA PRO A 52 5.01 9.52 8.22
C PRO A 52 6.46 9.16 8.55
N CYS A 53 6.77 9.01 9.84
CA CYS A 53 7.95 8.25 10.27
C CYS A 53 7.71 6.73 10.13
N ALA A 54 8.76 5.91 10.30
CA ALA A 54 8.67 4.44 10.20
C ALA A 54 7.47 3.86 10.98
N ALA A 55 7.38 4.18 12.28
CA ALA A 55 6.31 3.69 13.15
C ALA A 55 4.90 4.14 12.69
N ALA A 56 4.77 5.36 12.16
CA ALA A 56 3.50 5.85 11.65
C ALA A 56 3.10 5.14 10.35
N TYR A 57 4.07 4.84 9.47
CA TYR A 57 3.81 4.12 8.24
C TYR A 57 3.45 2.65 8.48
N GLU A 58 4.12 1.99 9.43
CA GLU A 58 3.74 0.66 9.90
C GLU A 58 2.32 0.65 10.50
N GLY A 59 1.99 1.62 11.34
CA GLY A 59 0.66 1.76 11.93
C GLY A 59 -0.44 1.96 10.88
N LEU A 60 -0.14 2.65 9.79
CA LEU A 60 -1.04 2.76 8.64
C LEU A 60 -1.31 1.40 8.00
N GLY A 61 -0.27 0.59 7.80
CA GLY A 61 -0.42 -0.79 7.31
C GLY A 61 -1.28 -1.66 8.23
N GLN A 62 -1.12 -1.52 9.55
CA GLN A 62 -1.98 -2.22 10.52
C GLN A 62 -3.45 -1.81 10.40
N THR A 63 -3.71 -0.52 10.18
CA THR A 63 -5.06 0.00 9.94
C THR A 63 -5.72 -0.67 8.72
N TYR A 64 -4.97 -0.89 7.63
CA TYR A 64 -5.51 -1.54 6.44
C TYR A 64 -6.02 -2.97 6.69
N VAL A 65 -5.47 -3.66 7.69
CA VAL A 65 -5.88 -5.03 8.06
C VAL A 65 -6.96 -5.04 9.14
N HIS A 66 -6.88 -4.14 10.11
CA HIS A 66 -7.76 -4.16 11.28
C HIS A 66 -9.06 -3.38 11.10
N ASP A 67 -9.07 -2.34 10.26
CA ASP A 67 -10.29 -1.61 9.95
C ASP A 67 -11.09 -2.37 8.87
N PRO A 68 -12.33 -2.83 9.17
CA PRO A 68 -13.13 -3.60 8.23
C PRO A 68 -13.43 -2.87 6.92
N GLN A 69 -13.50 -1.53 6.93
CA GLN A 69 -13.77 -0.74 5.75
C GLN A 69 -12.59 -0.79 4.77
N PHE A 70 -11.37 -0.60 5.28
CA PHE A 70 -10.17 -0.71 4.46
C PHE A 70 -9.95 -2.14 4.01
N ARG A 71 -10.05 -3.10 4.94
CA ARG A 71 -9.86 -4.52 4.63
C ARG A 71 -10.79 -4.99 3.51
N THR A 72 -12.07 -4.62 3.57
CA THR A 72 -13.05 -4.97 2.54
C THR A 72 -12.67 -4.43 1.16
N ASN A 73 -12.04 -3.25 1.08
CA ASN A 73 -11.59 -2.71 -0.21
C ASN A 73 -10.46 -3.53 -0.82
N PHE A 74 -9.52 -4.00 -0.02
CA PHE A 74 -8.43 -4.87 -0.49
C PHE A 74 -8.94 -6.29 -0.84
N ASP A 75 -9.78 -6.87 0.01
CA ASP A 75 -10.34 -8.22 -0.19
C ASP A 75 -11.25 -8.28 -1.44
N ARG A 76 -11.85 -7.16 -1.87
CA ARG A 76 -12.56 -7.06 -3.17
C ARG A 76 -11.68 -7.28 -4.39
N ILE A 77 -10.38 -7.03 -4.27
CA ILE A 77 -9.41 -7.25 -5.36
C ILE A 77 -8.92 -8.68 -5.30
N THR A 78 -8.34 -9.06 -4.16
CA THR A 78 -7.93 -10.44 -3.88
C THR A 78 -7.92 -10.65 -2.36
N ASP A 79 -8.46 -11.79 -1.91
CA ASP A 79 -8.43 -12.18 -0.51
C ASP A 79 -6.99 -12.17 0.04
N GLY A 80 -6.79 -11.50 1.19
CA GLY A 80 -5.49 -11.44 1.85
C GLY A 80 -4.56 -10.33 1.36
N LEU A 81 -4.98 -9.54 0.36
CA LEU A 81 -4.19 -8.43 -0.18
C LEU A 81 -3.86 -7.38 0.90
N ALA A 82 -4.77 -7.11 1.83
CA ALA A 82 -4.51 -6.18 2.94
C ALA A 82 -3.30 -6.60 3.78
N VAL A 83 -3.17 -7.91 4.04
CA VAL A 83 -2.07 -8.48 4.82
C VAL A 83 -0.76 -8.38 4.04
N TYR A 84 -0.78 -8.73 2.75
CA TYR A 84 0.37 -8.60 1.87
C TYR A 84 0.87 -7.16 1.77
N GLN A 85 -0.05 -6.20 1.61
CA GLN A 85 0.27 -4.77 1.59
C GLN A 85 0.89 -4.29 2.90
N ARG A 86 0.32 -4.68 4.06
CA ARG A 86 0.87 -4.36 5.38
C ARG A 86 2.30 -4.89 5.53
N ASP A 87 2.54 -6.14 5.18
CA ASP A 87 3.84 -6.77 5.35
C ASP A 87 4.89 -6.12 4.45
N ALA A 88 4.53 -5.75 3.23
CA ALA A 88 5.40 -4.99 2.32
C ALA A 88 5.71 -3.58 2.84
N MET A 89 4.75 -2.90 3.48
CA MET A 89 4.95 -1.61 4.12
C MET A 89 5.89 -1.69 5.34
N ALA A 90 5.80 -2.76 6.13
CA ALA A 90 6.71 -2.97 7.26
C ALA A 90 8.16 -3.15 6.79
N VAL A 91 8.39 -3.96 5.76
CA VAL A 91 9.73 -4.12 5.15
C VAL A 91 10.26 -2.78 4.62
N TYR A 92 9.40 -2.00 3.97
CA TYR A 92 9.80 -0.68 3.47
C TYR A 92 10.18 0.27 4.61
N ALA A 93 9.39 0.31 5.68
CA ALA A 93 9.62 1.17 6.83
C ALA A 93 10.98 0.87 7.50
N ASP A 94 11.25 -0.40 7.78
CA ASP A 94 12.52 -0.87 8.36
C ASP A 94 13.71 -0.54 7.45
N ALA A 95 13.58 -0.75 6.15
CA ALA A 95 14.69 -0.57 5.22
C ALA A 95 14.99 0.91 4.86
N ARG A 96 13.99 1.80 4.91
CA ARG A 96 14.10 3.16 4.34
C ARG A 96 13.72 4.31 5.26
N LEU A 97 12.97 4.06 6.32
CA LEU A 97 12.44 5.11 7.21
C LEU A 97 13.00 5.04 8.64
N SER A 98 13.84 4.04 8.95
CA SER A 98 14.53 3.85 10.22
C SER A 98 15.79 4.69 10.38
#